data_AF-A0A6P0B622-F1
#
_entry.id   AF-A0A6P0B622-F1
#
_cell.length_a   1.000
_cell.length_b   1.000
_cell.length_c   1.000
_cell.angle_alpha   90.00
_cell.angle_beta   90.00
_cell.angle_gamma   90.00
#
_symmetry.space_group_name_H-M   'P 1'
#
loop_
_entity.id
_entity.type
_entity.pdbx_description
1 polymer ?
#
loop_
_entity_poly.entity_id
_entity_poly.type
_entity_poly.pdbx_seq_one_letter_code
_entity_poly.pdbx_strand_id
1 'polypeptide(L)'
;MALAFLNQSRSFDAARNAVRFVGHDGMFQVLFFIEVDALAKSDAASQRTEPSETRWLSSFDALRNSIRDVAHKAYSYRRRAFYTLTAADFR
;
A
#
# COMPACT_ATOMS: atom_id res chain seq x y z
N MET A 1 16.97 -10.95 1.71
CA MET A 1 17.19 -9.73 2.50
C MET A 1 15.83 -9.28 3.04
N ALA A 2 15.80 -8.59 4.18
CA ALA A 2 14.55 -8.23 4.85
C ALA A 2 14.06 -6.86 4.35
N LEU A 3 12.95 -6.86 3.60
CA LEU A 3 12.26 -5.63 3.21
C LEU A 3 11.69 -4.95 4.47
N ALA A 4 12.22 -3.78 4.82
CA ALA A 4 11.86 -3.02 6.01
C ALA A 4 11.04 -1.78 5.65
N PHE A 5 10.04 -1.46 6.47
CA PHE A 5 9.17 -0.30 6.28
C PHE A 5 9.38 0.68 7.43
N LEU A 6 10.57 1.28 7.46
CA LEU A 6 11.06 2.11 8.56
C LEU A 6 10.36 3.48 8.61
N ASN A 7 9.98 4.02 7.46
CA ASN A 7 9.28 5.29 7.36
C ASN A 7 7.80 5.08 7.05
N GLN A 8 6.92 5.85 7.68
CA GLN A 8 5.50 5.95 7.32
C GLN A 8 5.29 6.87 6.11
N SER A 9 6.22 6.88 5.16
CA SER A 9 6.09 7.68 3.95
C SER A 9 4.99 7.08 3.08
N ARG A 10 3.79 7.65 3.20
CA ARG A 10 2.61 7.35 2.38
C ARG A 10 2.10 8.63 1.75
N SER A 11 1.72 8.57 0.49
CA SER A 11 1.14 9.70 -0.24
C SER A 11 0.11 9.17 -1.21
N PHE A 12 -1.03 9.85 -1.28
CA PHE A 12 -2.07 9.49 -2.23
C PHE A 12 -1.73 10.07 -3.61
N ASP A 13 -1.71 9.19 -4.61
CA ASP A 13 -1.59 9.55 -6.02
C ASP A 13 -2.99 9.56 -6.62
N ALA A 14 -3.57 10.77 -6.78
CA ALA A 14 -4.89 10.96 -7.36
C ALA A 14 -4.95 10.59 -8.86
N ALA A 15 -3.82 10.66 -9.59
CA ALA A 15 -3.78 10.30 -11.00
C ALA A 15 -3.90 8.77 -11.19
N ARG A 16 -3.39 7.99 -10.23
CA ARG A 16 -3.51 6.53 -10.21
C ARG A 16 -4.61 5.99 -9.32
N ASN A 17 -5.29 6.87 -8.55
CA ASN A 17 -6.17 6.46 -7.46
C ASN A 17 -5.52 5.37 -6.59
N ALA A 18 -4.30 5.63 -6.12
CA ALA A 18 -3.53 4.66 -5.36
C ALA A 18 -2.71 5.35 -4.26
N VAL A 19 -2.54 4.70 -3.11
CA VAL A 19 -1.62 5.15 -2.08
C VAL A 19 -0.23 4.60 -2.42
N ARG A 20 0.75 5.48 -2.59
CA ARG A 20 2.16 5.10 -2.76
C ARG A 20 2.84 5.04 -1.40
N PHE A 21 3.72 4.06 -1.21
CA PHE A 21 4.57 3.93 -0.04
C PHE A 21 5.93 3.33 -0.42
N VAL A 22 6.90 3.45 0.47
CA VAL A 22 8.28 3.04 0.21
C VAL A 22 8.70 1.94 1.20
N GLY A 23 9.19 0.83 0.67
CA GLY A 23 9.94 -0.17 1.42
C GLY A 23 11.44 0.03 1.23
N HIS A 24 12.24 -0.41 2.19
CA HIS A 24 13.70 -0.33 2.16
C HIS A 24 14.28 -1.74 2.18
N ASP A 25 15.07 -2.09 1.17
CA ASP A 25 15.91 -3.29 1.17
C ASP A 25 17.38 -2.86 1.36
N GLY A 26 17.78 -2.70 2.62
CA GLY A 26 19.06 -2.08 2.98
C GLY A 26 19.09 -0.60 2.58
N MET A 27 19.99 -0.23 1.65
CA MET A 27 20.12 1.14 1.14
C MET A 27 19.18 1.45 -0.03
N PHE A 28 18.51 0.44 -0.59
CA PHE A 28 17.65 0.61 -1.76
C PHE A 28 16.21 0.91 -1.35
N GLN A 29 15.64 1.97 -1.93
CA GLN A 29 14.22 2.26 -1.84
C GLN A 29 13.46 1.47 -2.90
N VAL A 30 12.39 0.80 -2.48
CA VAL A 30 11.50 0.02 -3.32
C VAL A 30 10.13 0.67 -3.26
N LEU A 31 9.63 1.10 -4.42
CA LEU A 31 8.35 1.78 -4.54
C LEU A 31 7.21 0.75 -4.59
N PHE A 32 6.22 0.95 -3.72
CA PHE A 32 4.99 0.20 -3.70
C PHE A 32 3.80 1.14 -3.89
N PHE A 33 2.79 0.66 -4.60
CA PHE A 33 1.51 1.31 -4.81
C PHE A 33 0.43 0.35 -4.35
N ILE A 34 -0.61 0.86 -3.69
CA ILE A 34 -1.81 0.10 -3.42
C ILE A 34 -3.02 0.86 -3.96
N GLU A 35 -3.78 0.20 -4.81
CA GLU A 35 -4.97 0.80 -5.40
C GLU A 35 -6.03 1.06 -4.33
N VAL A 36 -6.75 2.18 -4.45
CA VAL A 36 -7.85 2.48 -3.54
C VAL A 36 -8.94 1.42 -3.59
N ASP A 37 -9.10 0.69 -4.69
CA ASP A 37 -10.04 -0.43 -4.80
C ASP A 37 -9.70 -1.56 -3.82
N ALA A 38 -8.40 -1.82 -3.61
CA ALA A 38 -7.91 -2.79 -2.62
C ALA A 38 -8.22 -2.33 -1.18
N LEU A 39 -8.09 -1.03 -0.93
CA LEU A 39 -8.43 -0.41 0.35
C LEU A 39 -9.96 -0.36 0.55
N ALA A 40 -10.72 -0.06 -0.50
CA ALA A 40 -12.17 0.13 -0.49
C ALA A 40 -12.93 -1.17 -0.22
N LYS A 41 -12.47 -2.31 -0.74
CA LYS A 41 -13.07 -3.62 -0.39
C LYS A 41 -12.96 -3.94 1.10
N SER A 42 -11.92 -3.43 1.75
CA SER A 42 -11.69 -3.62 3.18
C SER A 42 -12.44 -2.58 4.02
N ASP A 43 -12.69 -1.41 3.43
CA ASP A 43 -13.34 -0.25 4.05
C ASP A 43 -14.84 -0.14 3.73
N ALA A 44 -15.49 -1.26 3.41
CA ALA A 44 -16.94 -1.33 3.14
C ALA A 44 -17.81 -0.80 4.30
N ALA A 45 -17.22 -0.47 5.45
CA ALA A 45 -17.86 0.11 6.63
C ALA A 45 -17.85 1.66 6.69
N SER A 46 -16.93 2.39 6.04
CA SER A 46 -16.77 3.84 6.28
C SER A 46 -17.51 4.72 5.27
N GLN A 47 -18.83 4.54 5.17
CA GLN A 47 -19.67 5.52 4.48
C GLN A 47 -19.91 6.74 5.39
N ARG A 48 -19.20 7.85 5.10
CA ARG A 48 -19.70 9.25 5.07
C ARG A 48 -18.63 10.28 5.47
N THR A 49 -18.44 11.26 4.58
CA THR A 49 -18.06 12.65 4.90
C THR A 49 -16.58 13.04 5.04
N GLU A 50 -15.61 12.13 5.00
CA GLU A 50 -14.19 12.52 5.04
C GLU A 50 -13.58 12.73 3.63
N PRO A 51 -12.59 13.63 3.47
CA PRO A 51 -11.86 13.78 2.21
C PRO A 51 -11.27 12.44 1.79
N SER A 52 -11.54 12.03 0.55
CA SER A 52 -11.24 10.69 0.03
C SER A 52 -9.80 10.25 0.33
N GLU A 53 -8.83 11.17 0.22
CA GLU A 53 -7.43 10.92 0.58
C GLU A 53 -7.23 10.49 2.03
N THR A 54 -7.74 11.24 3.01
CA THR A 54 -7.58 10.92 4.45
C THR A 54 -8.21 9.57 4.78
N ARG A 55 -9.33 9.24 4.14
CA ARG A 55 -9.96 7.92 4.25
C ARG A 55 -9.02 6.83 3.74
N TRP A 56 -8.47 6.97 2.53
CA TRP A 56 -7.53 5.99 1.96
C TRP A 56 -6.27 5.84 2.81
N LEU A 57 -5.71 6.93 3.34
CA LEU A 57 -4.55 6.90 4.23
C LEU A 57 -4.88 6.22 5.56
N SER A 58 -6.08 6.42 6.11
CA SER A 58 -6.53 5.76 7.35
C SER A 58 -6.76 4.27 7.14
N SER A 59 -7.42 3.85 6.05
CA SER A 59 -7.60 2.44 5.72
C SER A 59 -6.25 1.76 5.46
N PHE A 60 -5.30 2.45 4.82
CA PHE A 60 -3.93 1.98 4.66
C PHE A 60 -3.26 1.71 6.01
N ASP A 61 -3.37 2.64 6.96
CA ASP A 61 -2.79 2.48 8.29
C ASP A 61 -3.41 1.32 9.06
N ALA A 62 -4.73 1.14 8.98
CA ALA A 62 -5.44 0.01 9.58
C ALA A 62 -4.98 -1.35 9.01
N LEU A 63 -4.68 -1.39 7.71
CA LEU A 63 -4.27 -2.62 7.00
C LEU A 63 -2.75 -2.74 6.84
N ARG A 64 -1.97 -1.86 7.48
CA ARG A 64 -0.52 -1.74 7.27
C ARG A 64 0.21 -3.08 7.44
N ASN A 65 -0.19 -3.90 8.40
CA ASN A 65 0.44 -5.20 8.62
C ASN A 65 0.19 -6.16 7.44
N SER A 66 -1.05 -6.26 6.95
CA SER A 66 -1.39 -7.07 5.77
C SER A 66 -0.70 -6.53 4.52
N ILE A 67 -0.68 -5.21 4.32
CA ILE A 67 -0.01 -4.58 3.17
C ILE A 67 1.48 -4.90 3.17
N ARG A 68 2.13 -4.88 4.34
CA ARG A 68 3.55 -5.22 4.47
C ARG A 68 3.83 -6.69 4.15
N ASP A 69 2.96 -7.60 4.59
CA ASP A 69 3.09 -9.03 4.30
C ASP A 69 2.96 -9.30 2.79
N VAL A 70 1.91 -8.76 2.17
CA VAL A 70 1.69 -8.85 0.72
C VAL A 70 2.83 -8.19 -0.05
N ALA A 71 3.31 -7.02 0.38
CA ALA A 71 4.47 -6.36 -0.24
C ALA A 71 5.74 -7.21 -0.14
N HIS A 72 5.99 -7.85 1.01
CA HIS A 72 7.11 -8.76 1.20
C HIS A 72 7.01 -9.97 0.28
N LYS A 73 5.80 -10.54 0.14
CA LYS A 73 5.52 -11.63 -0.80
C LYS A 73 5.73 -11.17 -2.24
N ALA A 74 5.16 -10.06 -2.67
CA ALA A 74 5.34 -9.53 -4.02
C ALA A 74 6.83 -9.29 -4.33
N TYR A 75 7.58 -8.75 -3.37
CA TYR A 75 9.01 -8.52 -3.48
C TYR A 75 9.83 -9.82 -3.61
N SER A 76 9.47 -10.87 -2.87
CA SER A 76 10.20 -12.14 -2.90
C SER A 76 9.99 -12.93 -4.20
N TYR A 77 8.85 -12.77 -4.86
CA TYR A 77 8.54 -13.49 -6.09
C TYR A 77 9.31 -12.97 -7.31
N ARG A 78 9.37 -11.64 -7.53
CA ARG A 78 10.09 -11.05 -8.68
C ARG A 78 10.57 -9.64 -8.37
N ARG A 79 11.86 -9.35 -8.63
CA ARG A 79 12.38 -7.97 -8.58
C ARG A 79 11.79 -7.11 -9.70
N ARG A 80 11.07 -6.06 -9.33
CA ARG A 80 10.52 -5.03 -10.23
C ARG A 80 10.94 -3.62 -9.79
N ALA A 81 10.89 -2.67 -10.72
CA ALA A 81 11.15 -1.25 -10.43
C ALA A 81 10.11 -0.66 -9.46
N PHE A 82 8.87 -1.12 -9.54
CA PHE A 82 7.80 -0.81 -8.61
C PHE A 82 6.83 -1.98 -8.53
N TYR A 83 6.06 -2.02 -7.45
CA TYR A 83 5.03 -3.03 -7.22
C TYR A 83 3.69 -2.35 -7.04
N THR A 84 2.65 -2.88 -7.68
CA THR A 84 1.28 -2.45 -7.48
C THR A 84 0.52 -3.58 -6.81
N LEU A 85 -0.03 -3.30 -5.64
CA LEU A 85 -0.87 -4.19 -4.86
C LEU A 85 -2.33 -3.85 -5.18
N THR A 86 -3.05 -4.85 -5.65
CA THR A 86 -4.45 -4.75 -6.04
C THR A 86 -5.32 -5.53 -5.07
N ALA A 87 -6.64 -5.38 -5.18
CA ALA A 87 -7.58 -6.13 -4.35
C ALA A 87 -7.42 -7.67 -4.46
N ALA A 88 -6.84 -8.16 -5.56
CA ALA A 88 -6.60 -9.59 -5.76
C ALA A 88 -5.44 -10.12 -4.90
N ASP A 89 -4.50 -9.26 -4.52
CA ASP A 89 -3.33 -9.65 -3.72
C ASP A 89 -3.66 -9.82 -2.23
N PHE A 90 -4.81 -9.29 -1.78
CA PHE A 90 -5.33 -9.38 -0.41
C PHE A 90 -6.37 -10.51 -0.21
N ARG A 91 -6.51 -11.42 -1.19
CA ARG A 91 -7.47 -12.53 -1.14
C ARG A 91 -6.90 -13.81 -0.55
#